data_AF-A0AAQ2Q8H6-F1
#
_entry.id   AF-A0AAQ2Q8H6-F1
#
_cell.length_a   1.000
_cell.length_b   1.000
_cell.length_c   1.000
_cell.angle_alpha   90.00
_cell.angle_beta   90.00
_cell.angle_gamma   90.00
#
_symmetry.space_group_name_H-M   'P 1'
#
loop_
_entity.id
_entity.type
_entity.pdbx_description
1 polymer ?
#
loop_
_entity_poly.entity_id
_entity_poly.type
_entity_poly.pdbx_seq_one_letter_code
_entity_poly.pdbx_strand_id
1 'polypeptide(L)'
;MKIKHTLLALTATAFISTTAHAAIEIDEEDFGPTYGSAVLDITVAKPLQLVGAVAGTALHAVGLPFSMASGSVESSYETLVVKPWSALSRCVGCTEAYDNYRNAHQVNPNEVRIVVDRPSEIIINTDQNVVVNPR
;
A
#
# COMPACT_ATOMS: atom_id res chain seq x y z
N MET A 1 -41.63 3.54 -16.19
CA MET A 1 -40.47 4.36 -15.77
C MET A 1 -40.01 4.13 -14.33
N LYS A 2 -40.85 3.69 -13.37
CA LYS A 2 -40.44 3.48 -11.96
C LYS A 2 -39.29 2.49 -11.74
N ILE A 3 -39.22 1.42 -12.52
CA ILE A 3 -38.19 0.37 -12.40
C ILE A 3 -36.78 0.89 -12.72
N LYS A 4 -36.65 1.84 -13.66
CA LYS A 4 -35.35 2.42 -14.04
C LYS A 4 -34.80 3.33 -12.95
N HIS A 5 -35.67 4.09 -12.28
CA HIS A 5 -35.26 4.96 -11.17
C HIS A 5 -34.93 4.19 -9.90
N THR A 6 -35.63 3.07 -9.62
CA THR A 6 -35.28 2.19 -8.49
C THR A 6 -33.98 1.43 -8.73
N LEU A 7 -33.68 1.04 -9.98
CA LEU A 7 -32.39 0.44 -10.35
C LEU A 7 -31.24 1.45 -10.21
N LEU A 8 -31.46 2.70 -10.64
CA LEU A 8 -30.47 3.78 -10.53
C LEU A 8 -30.22 4.20 -9.06
N ALA A 9 -31.25 4.14 -8.21
CA ALA A 9 -31.12 4.43 -6.79
C ALA A 9 -30.41 3.32 -6.02
N LEU A 10 -30.62 2.05 -6.40
CA LEU A 10 -29.97 0.90 -5.76
C LEU A 10 -28.47 0.80 -6.09
N THR A 11 -28.07 1.22 -7.30
CA THR A 11 -26.65 1.31 -7.66
C THR A 11 -25.95 2.48 -6.97
N ALA A 12 -26.64 3.60 -6.74
CA ALA A 12 -26.08 4.77 -6.06
C ALA A 12 -25.74 4.51 -4.58
N THR A 13 -26.53 3.69 -3.86
CA THR A 13 -26.24 3.34 -2.46
C THR A 13 -25.15 2.29 -2.30
N ALA A 14 -24.88 1.46 -3.31
CA ALA A 14 -23.84 0.43 -3.25
C ALA A 14 -22.41 1.03 -3.28
N PHE A 15 -22.20 2.19 -3.89
CA PHE A 15 -20.88 2.83 -3.99
C PHE A 15 -20.39 3.47 -2.68
N ILE A 16 -21.28 3.76 -1.72
CA ILE A 16 -20.92 4.51 -0.49
C ILE A 16 -20.38 3.59 0.61
N SER A 17 -20.59 2.26 0.50
CA SER A 17 -20.39 1.32 1.62
C SER A 17 -19.02 0.62 1.68
N THR A 18 -18.02 1.03 0.91
CA THR A 18 -16.74 0.31 0.84
C THR A 18 -15.63 0.96 1.66
N THR A 19 -15.82 1.07 2.98
CA THR A 19 -14.68 1.25 3.90
C THR A 19 -14.40 -0.08 4.61
N ALA A 20 -13.78 -1.00 3.87
CA ALA A 20 -13.22 -2.22 4.44
C ALA A 20 -11.98 -1.84 5.27
N HIS A 21 -12.19 -1.51 6.54
CA HIS A 21 -11.10 -1.43 7.50
C HIS A 21 -10.71 -2.86 7.84
N ALA A 22 -9.64 -3.35 7.22
CA ALA A 22 -9.00 -4.59 7.63
C ALA A 22 -8.23 -4.30 8.94
N ALA A 23 -8.92 -4.44 10.08
CA ALA A 23 -8.24 -4.63 11.35
C ALA A 23 -7.63 -6.04 11.34
N ILE A 24 -6.32 -6.12 11.19
CA ILE A 24 -5.54 -7.34 11.33
C ILE A 24 -5.08 -7.43 12.79
N GLU A 25 -5.58 -8.43 13.51
CA GLU A 25 -4.96 -8.89 14.77
C GLU A 25 -3.68 -9.61 14.37
N ILE A 26 -2.53 -9.12 14.85
CA ILE A 26 -1.24 -9.75 14.54
C ILE A 26 -1.06 -10.89 15.54
N ASP A 27 -1.30 -12.11 15.06
CA ASP A 27 -0.78 -13.31 15.72
C ASP A 27 0.71 -13.43 15.39
N GLU A 28 1.56 -13.35 16.40
CA GLU A 28 3.01 -13.35 16.24
C GLU A 28 3.54 -14.71 15.77
N GLU A 29 2.82 -15.82 15.98
CA GLU A 29 3.20 -17.14 15.46
C GLU A 29 2.96 -17.26 13.93
N ASP A 30 2.03 -16.48 13.36
CA ASP A 30 1.69 -16.47 11.93
C ASP A 30 1.90 -15.08 11.30
N PHE A 31 2.95 -14.39 11.73
CA PHE A 31 3.34 -13.10 11.15
C PHE A 31 4.01 -13.30 9.78
N GLY A 32 3.21 -13.56 8.76
CA GLY A 32 3.68 -13.78 7.39
C GLY A 32 2.58 -14.04 6.37
N PRO A 33 2.93 -14.17 5.08
CA PRO A 33 1.99 -14.59 4.05
C PRO A 33 1.62 -16.07 4.25
N THR A 34 0.32 -16.36 4.34
CA THR A 34 -0.20 -17.73 4.36
C THR A 34 -0.58 -18.17 2.95
N TYR A 35 -0.82 -19.48 2.76
CA TYR A 35 -1.34 -19.97 1.47
C TYR A 35 -2.64 -19.26 1.07
N GLY A 36 -3.55 -19.09 2.03
CA GLY A 36 -4.84 -18.42 1.80
C GLY A 36 -4.67 -16.95 1.41
N SER A 37 -3.82 -16.20 2.12
CA SER A 37 -3.58 -14.79 1.80
C SER A 37 -2.88 -14.63 0.45
N ALA A 38 -1.96 -15.52 0.09
CA ALA A 38 -1.28 -15.50 -1.20
C ALA A 38 -2.24 -15.76 -2.37
N VAL A 39 -3.14 -16.75 -2.23
CA VAL A 39 -4.16 -17.05 -3.25
C VAL A 39 -5.10 -15.86 -3.43
N LEU A 40 -5.63 -15.30 -2.34
CA LEU A 40 -6.50 -14.12 -2.41
C LEU A 40 -5.78 -12.91 -3.03
N ASP A 41 -4.52 -12.71 -2.68
CA ASP A 41 -3.73 -11.61 -3.20
C ASP A 41 -3.50 -11.73 -4.71
N ILE A 42 -3.09 -12.91 -5.20
CA ILE A 42 -2.86 -13.13 -6.65
C ILE A 42 -4.17 -13.08 -7.44
N THR A 43 -5.27 -13.61 -6.90
CA THR A 43 -6.52 -13.77 -7.65
C THR A 43 -7.42 -12.54 -7.60
N VAL A 44 -7.32 -11.73 -6.54
CA VAL A 44 -8.20 -10.57 -6.33
C VAL A 44 -7.41 -9.29 -6.23
N ALA A 45 -6.53 -9.16 -5.23
CA ALA A 45 -5.95 -7.86 -4.89
C ALA A 45 -4.92 -7.36 -5.93
N LYS A 46 -4.00 -8.20 -6.41
CA LYS A 46 -3.01 -7.83 -7.43
C LYS A 46 -3.65 -7.48 -8.80
N PRO A 47 -4.62 -8.25 -9.32
CA PRO A 47 -5.36 -7.86 -10.52
C PRO A 47 -6.06 -6.52 -10.34
N LEU A 48 -6.69 -6.29 -9.19
CA LEU A 48 -7.35 -5.02 -8.91
C LEU A 48 -6.35 -3.86 -8.81
N GLN A 49 -5.18 -4.08 -8.22
CA GLN A 49 -4.08 -3.11 -8.20
C GLN A 49 -3.56 -2.81 -9.60
N LEU A 50 -3.42 -3.82 -10.47
CA LEU A 50 -3.01 -3.64 -11.86
C LEU A 50 -4.05 -2.81 -12.63
N VAL A 51 -5.34 -3.11 -12.44
CA VAL A 51 -6.43 -2.31 -13.01
C VAL A 51 -6.33 -0.85 -12.54
N GLY A 52 -6.07 -0.63 -11.25
CA GLY A 52 -5.84 0.71 -10.70
C GLY A 52 -4.65 1.43 -11.32
N ALA A 53 -3.51 0.74 -11.50
CA ALA A 53 -2.31 1.32 -12.12
C ALA A 53 -2.52 1.69 -13.60
N VAL A 54 -3.20 0.82 -14.35
CA VAL A 54 -3.57 1.10 -15.76
C VAL A 54 -4.54 2.27 -15.82
N ALA A 55 -5.56 2.29 -14.96
CA ALA A 55 -6.53 3.39 -14.91
C ALA A 55 -5.86 4.73 -14.53
N GLY A 56 -4.98 4.74 -13.53
CA GLY A 56 -4.19 5.92 -13.16
C GLY A 56 -3.33 6.44 -14.31
N THR A 57 -2.68 5.52 -15.04
CA THR A 57 -1.90 5.87 -16.24
C THR A 57 -2.78 6.49 -17.32
N ALA A 58 -3.96 5.93 -17.58
CA ALA A 58 -4.91 6.49 -18.53
C ALA A 58 -5.41 7.88 -18.09
N LEU A 59 -5.69 8.08 -16.79
CA LEU A 59 -6.10 9.36 -16.24
C LEU A 59 -4.99 10.41 -16.35
N HIS A 60 -3.73 10.04 -16.12
CA HIS A 60 -2.60 10.93 -16.35
C HIS A 60 -2.51 11.33 -17.84
N ALA A 61 -2.67 10.37 -18.75
CA ALA A 61 -2.62 10.64 -20.19
C ALA A 61 -3.72 11.61 -20.65
N VAL A 62 -4.95 11.44 -20.18
CA VAL A 62 -6.06 12.36 -20.49
C VAL A 62 -5.92 13.70 -19.74
N GLY A 63 -5.37 13.66 -18.53
CA GLY A 63 -5.15 14.82 -17.66
C GLY A 63 -3.94 15.67 -18.02
N LEU A 64 -3.04 15.17 -18.88
CA LEU A 64 -1.77 15.80 -19.25
C LEU A 64 -1.91 17.27 -19.67
N PRO A 65 -2.85 17.67 -20.55
CA PRO A 65 -3.01 19.07 -20.92
C PRO A 65 -3.29 19.99 -19.72
N PHE A 66 -4.08 19.51 -18.75
CA PHE A 66 -4.37 20.26 -17.52
C PHE A 66 -3.16 20.32 -16.60
N SER A 67 -2.45 19.20 -16.43
CA SER A 67 -1.22 19.15 -15.62
C SER A 67 -0.10 20.00 -16.22
N MET A 68 0.00 20.10 -17.55
CA MET A 68 0.91 21.01 -18.23
C MET A 68 0.51 22.46 -17.99
N ALA A 69 -0.78 22.79 -18.13
CA ALA A 69 -1.29 24.14 -17.89
C ALA A 69 -1.09 24.60 -16.44
N SER A 70 -1.18 23.69 -15.46
CA SER A 70 -0.94 23.98 -14.04
C SER A 70 0.51 23.81 -13.58
N GLY A 71 1.43 23.35 -14.44
CA GLY A 71 2.83 23.09 -14.08
C GLY A 71 3.05 21.89 -13.13
N SER A 72 2.12 20.94 -13.08
CA SER A 72 2.10 19.80 -12.13
C SER A 72 2.25 18.43 -12.81
N VAL A 73 2.82 18.37 -14.02
CA VAL A 73 3.03 17.12 -14.77
C VAL A 73 3.76 16.08 -13.93
N GLU A 74 4.87 16.46 -13.30
CA GLU A 74 5.70 15.53 -12.51
C GLU A 74 4.92 14.96 -11.32
N SER A 75 4.26 15.82 -10.54
CA SER A 75 3.46 15.37 -9.39
C SER A 75 2.29 14.47 -9.81
N SER A 76 1.68 14.76 -10.97
CA SER A 76 0.60 13.96 -11.55
C SER A 76 1.11 12.59 -11.99
N TYR A 77 2.26 12.55 -12.67
CA TYR A 77 2.92 11.33 -13.11
C TYR A 77 3.34 10.44 -11.93
N GLU A 78 4.03 11.02 -10.95
CA GLU A 78 4.47 10.32 -9.74
C GLU A 78 3.29 9.67 -9.00
N THR A 79 2.17 10.40 -8.89
CA THR A 79 1.01 9.94 -8.12
C THR A 79 0.14 8.94 -8.87
N LEU A 80 -0.14 9.20 -10.16
CA LEU A 80 -1.08 8.40 -10.94
C LEU A 80 -0.42 7.24 -11.70
N VAL A 81 0.90 7.29 -11.88
CA VAL A 81 1.67 6.28 -12.61
C VAL A 81 2.65 5.61 -11.67
N VAL A 82 3.69 6.32 -11.21
CA VAL A 82 4.83 5.69 -10.53
C VAL A 82 4.39 4.92 -9.29
N LYS A 83 3.67 5.56 -8.36
CA LYS A 83 3.23 4.94 -7.10
C LYS A 83 2.35 3.69 -7.30
N PRO A 84 1.30 3.71 -8.14
CA PRO A 84 0.52 2.52 -8.42
C PRO A 84 1.34 1.38 -9.02
N TRP A 85 2.26 1.66 -9.95
CA TRP A 85 3.11 0.64 -10.55
C TRP A 85 4.14 0.10 -9.56
N SER A 86 4.72 0.92 -8.69
CA SER A 86 5.61 0.47 -7.63
C SER A 86 4.88 -0.36 -6.58
N ALA A 87 3.61 -0.08 -6.29
CA ALA A 87 2.83 -0.85 -5.33
C ALA A 87 2.64 -2.31 -5.74
N LEU A 88 2.74 -2.64 -7.04
CA LEU A 88 2.67 -4.02 -7.53
C LEU A 88 3.89 -4.87 -7.13
N SER A 89 5.04 -4.23 -6.83
CA SER A 89 6.25 -4.95 -6.44
C SER A 89 6.26 -5.41 -4.99
N ARG A 90 5.22 -5.11 -4.20
CA ARG A 90 5.07 -5.64 -2.84
C ARG A 90 4.94 -7.17 -2.85
N CYS A 91 5.39 -7.81 -1.78
CA CYS A 91 5.35 -9.26 -1.69
C CYS A 91 3.92 -9.83 -1.73
N VAL A 92 3.82 -11.10 -2.15
CA VAL A 92 2.55 -11.78 -2.39
C VAL A 92 1.94 -12.27 -1.08
N GLY A 93 0.68 -11.96 -0.83
CA GLY A 93 -0.05 -12.38 0.37
C GLY A 93 0.37 -11.67 1.66
N CYS A 94 1.32 -10.74 1.55
CA CYS A 94 1.84 -9.97 2.67
C CYS A 94 0.90 -8.84 3.07
N THR A 95 0.82 -8.58 4.37
CA THR A 95 0.30 -7.33 4.90
C THR A 95 1.32 -6.20 4.72
N GLU A 96 0.88 -4.95 4.82
CA GLU A 96 1.81 -3.80 4.77
C GLU A 96 2.85 -3.85 5.90
N ALA A 97 2.45 -4.30 7.10
CA ALA A 97 3.38 -4.46 8.22
C ALA A 97 4.49 -5.48 7.90
N TYR A 98 4.12 -6.63 7.32
CA TYR A 98 5.08 -7.66 6.95
C TYR A 98 6.00 -7.23 5.80
N ASP A 99 5.48 -6.57 4.76
CA ASP A 99 6.32 -6.09 3.65
C ASP A 99 7.33 -5.03 4.13
N ASN A 100 6.92 -4.13 5.04
CA ASN A 100 7.83 -3.19 5.68
C ASN A 100 8.90 -3.89 6.54
N TYR A 101 8.50 -4.89 7.35
CA TYR A 101 9.43 -5.71 8.12
C TYR A 101 10.48 -6.39 7.21
N ARG A 102 10.01 -7.06 6.14
CA ARG A 102 10.88 -7.74 5.16
C ARG A 102 11.82 -6.77 4.47
N ASN A 103 11.34 -5.62 4.02
CA ASN A 103 12.16 -4.62 3.34
C ASN A 103 13.23 -4.03 4.27
N ALA A 104 12.90 -3.75 5.53
CA ALA A 104 13.88 -3.27 6.51
C ALA A 104 15.02 -4.29 6.75
N HIS A 105 14.67 -5.57 6.94
CA HIS A 105 15.64 -6.63 7.19
C HIS A 105 16.48 -6.98 5.95
N GLN A 106 15.92 -6.80 4.75
CA GLN A 106 16.66 -7.06 3.51
C GLN A 106 17.73 -6.00 3.23
N VAL A 107 17.50 -4.73 3.61
CA VAL A 107 18.46 -3.66 3.35
C VAL A 107 19.63 -3.74 4.33
N ASN A 108 19.37 -3.95 5.62
CA ASN A 108 20.42 -4.08 6.64
C ASN A 108 20.01 -5.14 7.68
N PRO A 109 20.44 -6.41 7.57
CA PRO A 109 20.07 -7.47 8.52
C PRO A 109 20.60 -7.21 9.94
N ASN A 110 21.54 -6.27 10.06
CA ASN A 110 22.23 -5.91 11.28
C ASN A 110 21.72 -4.58 11.86
N GLU A 111 20.56 -4.07 11.42
CA GLU A 111 20.05 -2.77 11.86
C GLU A 111 18.68 -2.90 12.54
N VAL A 112 18.60 -2.48 13.80
CA VAL A 112 17.34 -2.38 14.56
C VAL A 112 16.98 -0.90 14.70
N ARG A 113 15.86 -0.49 14.09
CA ARG A 113 15.41 0.91 14.05
C ARG A 113 14.20 1.12 14.94
N ILE A 114 14.37 1.91 16.01
CA ILE A 114 13.31 2.28 16.94
C ILE A 114 12.83 3.69 16.56
N VAL A 115 11.57 3.81 16.17
CA VAL A 115 10.94 5.11 15.89
C VAL A 115 10.28 5.59 17.16
N VAL A 116 10.84 6.64 17.77
CA VAL A 116 10.38 7.14 19.08
C VAL A 116 9.29 8.18 18.92
N ASP A 117 9.39 9.01 17.88
CA ASP A 117 8.35 9.92 17.38
C ASP A 117 8.82 10.44 16.02
N ARG A 118 7.99 10.61 14.99
CA ARG A 118 8.53 11.11 13.69
C ARG A 118 9.00 12.56 13.87
N PRO A 119 10.26 12.95 13.55
CA PRO A 119 11.28 12.27 12.74
C PRO A 119 12.46 11.64 13.54
N SER A 120 12.36 11.53 14.86
CA SER A 120 13.40 10.98 15.73
C SER A 120 13.44 9.45 15.66
N GLU A 121 14.57 8.91 15.20
CA GLU A 121 14.85 7.48 15.16
C GLU A 121 16.15 7.13 15.89
N ILE A 122 16.16 5.96 16.54
CA ILE A 122 17.35 5.36 17.13
C ILE A 122 17.70 4.15 16.27
N ILE A 123 18.91 4.17 15.70
CA ILE A 123 19.44 3.10 14.86
C ILE A 123 20.49 2.34 15.67
N ILE A 124 20.22 1.05 15.92
CA ILE A 124 21.17 0.13 16.53
C ILE A 124 21.75 -0.75 15.43
N ASN A 125 23.01 -0.54 15.11
CA ASN A 125 23.76 -1.42 14.23
C ASN A 125 24.41 -2.54 15.08
N THR A 126 24.05 -3.80 14.82
CA THR A 126 24.53 -4.98 15.54
C THR A 126 25.97 -5.35 15.20
N ASP A 127 26.58 -4.74 14.18
CA ASP A 127 28.03 -4.76 13.98
C ASP A 127 28.78 -3.92 15.03
N GLN A 128 28.07 -3.11 15.82
CA GLN A 128 28.62 -2.30 16.89
C GLN A 128 28.22 -2.84 18.27
N ASN A 129 29.11 -2.71 19.26
CA ASN A 129 28.82 -3.11 20.63
C ASN A 129 27.89 -2.08 21.28
N VAL A 130 26.61 -2.42 21.43
CA VAL A 130 25.61 -1.57 22.09
C VAL A 130 25.44 -2.00 23.55
N VAL A 131 25.80 -1.11 24.48
CA VAL A 131 25.64 -1.34 25.92
C VAL A 131 24.40 -0.62 26.41
N VAL A 132 23.34 -1.37 26.75
CA VAL A 132 22.12 -0.84 27.38
C VAL A 132 22.27 -0.96 28.89
N ASN A 133 22.39 0.16 29.59
CA ASN A 133 22.44 0.19 31.06
C ASN A 133 21.08 0.65 31.61
N PRO A 134 20.22 -0.26 32.10
CA PRO A 134 18.98 0.13 32.78
C PRO A 134 19.34 0.76 34.12
N ARG A 135 18.91 2.01 34.35
CA ARG A 135 18.98 2.66 35.67
C ARG A 135 17.89 2.15 36.59
#